data_AF-A0A9Q0NM33-F1
#
_entry.id   AF-A0A9Q0NM33-F1
#
_cell.length_a   1.000
_cell.length_b   1.000
_cell.length_c   1.000
_cell.angle_alpha   90.00
_cell.angle_beta   90.00
_cell.angle_gamma   90.00
#
_symmetry.space_group_name_H-M   'P 1'
#
loop_
_entity.id
_entity.type
_entity.pdbx_description
1 polymer ?
#
loop_
_entity_poly.entity_id
_entity_poly.type
_entity_poly.pdbx_seq_one_letter_code
_entity_poly.pdbx_strand_id
1 'polypeptide(L)'
;MHISNFRVIIIIIFPKGATSGIGVETARALAKKGLRIVIPARDLRKADELKEVIRKESPKAEIIIFETDISSFVSVKRFCSGFLALGLPLNILINNAGIYSQKLEFSEDKIEMTFATNYLGHFLLTELLLEKMIETAEKTGIQGRVINLSSAIHSWVRRDAFCFNNMLNPRNYDGTSAYSQSKLANILHVKEVATKLQARNARVTINAVHPGIVKTGIMRESYKGFITGCLI
;
A
#
# COMPACT_ATOMS: atom_id res chain seq x y z
N MET A 1 0.36 36.34 -1.13
CA MET A 1 -0.45 35.13 -0.88
C MET A 1 0.46 33.92 -1.02
N HIS A 2 1.09 33.46 0.07
CA HIS A 2 2.05 32.36 0.05
C HIS A 2 1.32 31.02 -0.04
N ILE A 3 1.22 30.44 -1.23
CA ILE A 3 0.77 29.07 -1.42
C ILE A 3 1.96 28.16 -1.11
N SER A 4 2.11 27.78 0.17
CA SER A 4 3.01 26.70 0.56
C SER A 4 2.48 25.37 0.02
N ASN A 5 2.95 24.98 -1.18
CA ASN A 5 3.11 23.62 -1.71
C ASN A 5 2.34 22.48 -1.01
N PHE A 6 1.01 22.48 -1.12
CA PHE A 6 0.13 21.45 -0.59
C PHE A 6 0.22 20.14 -1.40
N ARG A 7 1.30 19.39 -1.20
CA ARG A 7 1.39 17.99 -1.67
C ARG A 7 1.34 17.08 -0.47
N VAL A 8 0.20 16.40 -0.31
CA VAL A 8 0.02 15.38 0.72
C VAL A 8 0.09 14.02 0.05
N ILE A 9 0.85 13.14 0.68
CA ILE A 9 1.02 11.76 0.28
C ILE A 9 0.54 10.86 1.40
N ILE A 10 -0.34 9.92 1.07
CA ILE A 10 -0.58 8.76 1.91
C ILE A 10 0.34 7.65 1.42
N ILE A 11 1.20 7.15 2.31
CA ILE A 11 2.05 6.00 2.04
C ILE A 11 1.67 4.93 3.05
N ILE A 12 1.08 3.83 2.57
CA ILE A 12 0.76 2.72 3.45
C ILE A 12 2.01 1.89 3.65
N ILE A 13 2.55 1.96 4.85
CA ILE A 13 3.80 1.31 5.22
C ILE A 13 3.46 0.28 6.29
N PHE A 14 3.93 -0.96 6.12
CA PHE A 14 4.12 -1.82 7.27
C PHE A 14 5.47 -1.46 7.89
N PRO A 15 5.52 -0.89 9.10
CA PRO A 15 6.78 -0.73 9.81
C PRO A 15 7.19 -2.10 10.36
N LYS A 16 7.60 -3.04 9.50
CA LYS A 16 8.22 -4.29 9.94
C LYS A 16 9.74 -4.14 9.77
N GLY A 17 10.39 -3.81 10.88
CA GLY A 17 11.81 -3.39 10.92
C GLY A 17 11.89 -1.88 10.74
N ALA A 18 11.92 -1.14 11.86
CA ALA A 18 11.70 0.30 11.99
C ALA A 18 12.65 1.22 11.19
N THR A 19 13.48 0.69 10.28
CA THR A 19 14.45 1.43 9.48
C THR A 19 14.67 0.88 8.07
N SER A 20 13.88 -0.10 7.58
CA SER A 20 14.15 -0.73 6.29
C SER A 20 12.91 -1.11 5.50
N GLY A 21 13.00 -1.06 4.17
CA GLY A 21 11.95 -1.43 3.23
C GLY A 21 11.54 -0.29 2.30
N ILE A 22 10.88 -0.65 1.20
CA ILE A 22 10.54 0.30 0.11
C ILE A 22 9.67 1.45 0.65
N GLY A 23 8.68 1.17 1.48
CA GLY A 23 7.80 2.19 2.06
C GLY A 23 8.56 3.19 2.95
N VAL A 24 9.50 2.72 3.76
CA VAL A 24 10.33 3.55 4.66
C VAL A 24 11.21 4.51 3.85
N GLU A 25 11.94 3.98 2.86
CA GLU A 25 12.80 4.79 2.00
C GLU A 25 12.00 5.78 1.14
N THR A 26 10.82 5.35 0.67
CA THR A 26 9.89 6.23 -0.06
C THR A 26 9.44 7.39 0.83
N ALA A 27 9.05 7.13 2.07
CA ALA A 27 8.68 8.19 3.02
C ALA A 27 9.85 9.14 3.28
N ARG A 28 11.05 8.61 3.56
CA ARG A 28 12.26 9.41 3.79
C ARG A 28 12.60 10.32 2.61
N ALA A 29 12.56 9.79 1.38
CA ALA A 29 12.84 10.54 0.16
C ALA A 29 11.80 11.63 -0.11
N LEU A 30 10.51 11.38 0.19
CA LEU A 30 9.44 12.35 0.00
C LEU A 30 9.45 13.44 1.08
N ALA A 31 9.80 13.09 2.32
CA ALA A 31 9.97 14.06 3.41
C ALA A 31 11.06 15.07 3.09
N LYS A 32 12.20 14.63 2.53
CA LYS A 32 13.29 15.51 2.07
C LYS A 32 12.86 16.50 0.99
N LYS A 33 11.83 16.15 0.21
CA LYS A 33 11.24 17.03 -0.80
C LYS A 33 10.19 17.99 -0.23
N GLY A 34 9.94 17.96 1.08
CA GLY A 34 9.01 18.85 1.77
C GLY A 34 7.53 18.43 1.65
N LEU A 35 7.25 17.16 1.32
CA LEU A 35 5.88 16.68 1.23
C LEU A 35 5.38 16.25 2.60
N ARG A 36 4.09 16.49 2.86
CA ARG A 36 3.41 15.98 4.05
C ARG A 36 3.11 14.50 3.87
N ILE A 37 3.48 13.70 4.85
CA ILE A 37 3.36 12.25 4.80
C ILE A 37 2.31 11.79 5.82
N VAL A 38 1.37 10.98 5.35
CA VAL A 38 0.43 10.26 6.20
C VAL A 38 0.79 8.78 6.17
N ILE A 39 1.05 8.20 7.35
CA ILE A 39 1.48 6.81 7.52
C ILE A 39 0.39 6.06 8.30
N PRO A 40 -0.53 5.35 7.61
CA PRO A 40 -1.32 4.31 8.25
C PRO A 40 -0.42 3.12 8.60
N ALA A 41 -0.41 2.74 9.88
CA ALA A 41 0.41 1.66 10.41
C ALA A 41 -0.27 0.92 11.56
N ARG A 42 0.00 -0.38 11.70
CA ARG A 42 -0.51 -1.19 12.82
C ARG A 42 0.24 -0.98 14.13
N ASP A 43 1.55 -0.79 14.06
CA ASP A 43 2.43 -0.63 15.22
C ASP A 43 2.81 0.84 15.34
N LEU A 44 2.07 1.58 16.17
CA LEU A 44 2.27 3.01 16.36
C LEU A 44 3.66 3.34 16.89
N ARG A 45 4.19 2.53 17.82
CA ARG A 45 5.53 2.73 18.37
C ARG A 45 6.58 2.69 17.26
N LYS A 46 6.54 1.69 16.38
CA LYS A 46 7.49 1.62 15.25
C LYS A 46 7.27 2.73 14.21
N ALA A 47 6.03 3.17 14.02
CA ALA A 47 5.75 4.31 13.15
C ALA A 47 6.31 5.62 13.73
N ASP A 48 6.24 5.80 15.05
CA ASP A 48 6.84 6.93 15.75
C ASP A 48 8.38 6.88 15.69
N GLU A 49 8.99 5.71 15.89
CA GLU A 49 10.44 5.53 15.69
C GLU A 49 10.88 5.96 14.28
N LEU A 50 10.14 5.52 13.24
CA LEU A 50 10.38 5.93 11.86
C LEU A 50 10.23 7.43 11.65
N LYS A 51 9.20 8.04 12.23
CA LYS A 51 8.96 9.48 12.18
C LYS A 51 10.15 10.26 12.77
N GLU A 52 10.69 9.80 13.89
CA GLU A 52 11.86 10.43 14.50
C GLU A 52 13.13 10.25 13.66
N VAL A 53 13.32 9.09 13.03
CA VAL A 53 14.42 8.88 12.05
C VAL A 53 14.30 9.84 10.87
N ILE A 54 13.11 9.99 10.28
CA ILE A 54 12.90 10.92 9.16
C ILE A 54 13.13 12.37 9.60
N ARG A 55 12.68 12.76 10.80
CA ARG A 55 12.87 14.11 11.34
C ARG A 55 14.34 14.46 11.59
N LYS A 56 15.18 13.50 11.96
CA LYS A 56 16.64 13.74 12.05
C LYS A 56 17.24 14.17 10.71
N GLU A 57 16.77 13.60 9.60
CA GLU A 57 17.22 13.97 8.25
C GLU A 57 16.44 15.14 7.64
N SER A 58 15.23 15.41 8.12
CA SER A 58 14.32 16.42 7.61
C SER A 58 13.52 17.05 8.75
N PRO A 59 14.11 18.02 9.50
CA PRO A 59 13.50 18.56 10.72
C PRO A 59 12.12 19.21 10.52
N LYS A 60 11.83 19.68 9.30
CA LYS A 60 10.55 20.30 8.92
C LYS A 60 9.53 19.28 8.36
N ALA A 61 9.84 17.99 8.37
CA ALA A 61 8.95 16.96 7.83
C ALA A 61 7.66 16.86 8.66
N GLU A 62 6.53 17.03 7.98
CA GLU A 62 5.21 16.86 8.56
C GLU A 62 4.74 15.43 8.35
N ILE A 63 4.69 14.66 9.44
CA ILE A 63 4.34 13.24 9.44
C ILE A 63 3.16 13.02 10.37
N ILE A 64 2.05 12.56 9.81
CA ILE A 64 0.82 12.18 10.51
C ILE A 64 0.74 10.66 10.52
N ILE A 65 0.52 10.06 11.69
CA ILE A 65 0.40 8.62 11.86
C ILE A 65 -1.05 8.29 12.22
N PHE A 66 -1.59 7.25 11.60
CA PHE A 66 -2.88 6.69 11.96
C PHE A 66 -2.72 5.21 12.27
N GLU A 67 -3.36 4.74 13.34
CA GLU A 67 -3.45 3.32 13.61
C GLU A 67 -4.37 2.67 12.58
N THR A 68 -3.82 1.74 11.78
CA THR A 68 -4.57 1.12 10.70
C THR A 68 -4.04 -0.28 10.43
N ASP A 69 -4.92 -1.27 10.58
CA ASP A 69 -4.79 -2.56 9.92
C ASP A 69 -5.44 -2.51 8.55
N ILE A 70 -4.65 -2.72 7.50
CA ILE A 70 -5.12 -2.74 6.10
C ILE A 70 -5.91 -4.01 5.77
N SER A 71 -5.76 -5.08 6.58
CA SER A 71 -6.48 -6.34 6.40
C SER A 71 -7.91 -6.34 6.96
N SER A 72 -8.29 -5.27 7.70
CA SER A 72 -9.61 -5.09 8.32
C SER A 72 -10.38 -3.96 7.66
N PHE A 73 -11.53 -4.25 7.06
CA PHE A 73 -12.33 -3.25 6.34
C PHE A 73 -12.86 -2.15 7.26
N VAL A 74 -13.19 -2.49 8.51
CA VAL A 74 -13.60 -1.49 9.52
C VAL A 74 -12.45 -0.54 9.82
N SER A 75 -11.24 -1.07 9.99
CA SER A 75 -10.03 -0.27 10.21
C SER A 75 -9.74 0.66 9.01
N VAL A 76 -9.82 0.15 7.78
CA VAL A 76 -9.63 0.96 6.56
C VAL A 76 -10.65 2.09 6.44
N LYS A 77 -11.94 1.79 6.69
CA LYS A 77 -13.00 2.82 6.68
C LYS A 77 -12.76 3.88 7.75
N ARG A 78 -12.37 3.48 8.96
CA ARG A 78 -12.04 4.40 10.05
C ARG A 78 -10.87 5.31 9.69
N PHE A 79 -9.83 4.75 9.07
CA PHE A 79 -8.70 5.54 8.56
C PHE A 79 -9.14 6.56 7.50
N CYS A 80 -9.90 6.14 6.49
CA CYS A 80 -10.38 7.04 5.44
C CYS A 80 -11.21 8.18 6.02
N SER A 81 -12.18 7.88 6.89
CA SER A 81 -13.00 8.91 7.55
C SER A 81 -12.16 9.87 8.38
N GLY A 82 -11.20 9.36 9.15
CA GLY A 82 -10.28 10.17 9.95
C GLY A 82 -9.39 11.07 9.09
N PHE A 83 -8.85 10.56 7.99
CA PHE A 83 -8.05 11.35 7.05
C PHE A 83 -8.89 12.43 6.37
N LEU A 84 -10.07 12.09 5.86
CA LEU A 84 -10.96 13.03 5.18
C LEU A 84 -11.40 14.17 6.11
N ALA A 85 -11.63 13.88 7.39
CA ALA A 85 -11.97 14.87 8.41
C ALA A 85 -10.88 15.93 8.64
N LEU A 86 -9.62 15.65 8.29
CA LEU A 86 -8.53 16.64 8.37
C LEU A 86 -8.64 17.74 7.30
N GLY A 87 -9.49 17.57 6.29
CA GLY A 87 -9.66 18.55 5.21
C GLY A 87 -8.42 18.73 4.33
N LEU A 88 -7.45 17.81 4.41
CA LEU A 88 -6.19 17.90 3.67
C LEU A 88 -6.38 17.51 2.19
N PRO A 89 -5.61 18.10 1.26
CA PRO A 89 -5.56 17.60 -0.10
C PRO A 89 -4.98 16.18 -0.13
N LEU A 90 -5.20 15.44 -1.20
CA LEU A 90 -4.55 14.16 -1.45
C LEU A 90 -4.07 14.08 -2.90
N ASN A 91 -2.75 14.09 -3.10
CA ASN A 91 -2.17 14.04 -4.45
C ASN A 91 -1.60 12.67 -4.77
N ILE A 92 -1.04 11.97 -3.79
CA ILE A 92 -0.36 10.69 -4.04
C ILE A 92 -0.82 9.66 -3.02
N LEU A 93 -1.22 8.49 -3.52
CA LEU A 93 -1.56 7.31 -2.73
C LEU A 93 -0.63 6.17 -3.12
N ILE A 94 0.12 5.62 -2.15
CA ILE A 94 1.05 4.51 -2.37
C ILE A 94 0.59 3.28 -1.59
N ASN A 95 0.01 2.33 -2.31
CA ASN A 95 -0.44 1.03 -1.83
C ASN A 95 0.75 0.06 -1.77
N ASN A 96 1.60 0.25 -0.76
CA ASN A 96 2.88 -0.48 -0.60
C ASN A 96 2.79 -1.68 0.35
N ALA A 97 1.88 -1.64 1.32
CA ALA A 97 1.77 -2.68 2.34
C ALA A 97 1.57 -4.06 1.70
N GLY A 98 2.32 -5.07 2.16
CA GLY A 98 2.10 -6.44 1.72
C GLY A 98 2.77 -7.46 2.62
N ILE A 99 2.25 -8.66 2.60
CA ILE A 99 2.73 -9.82 3.34
C ILE A 99 2.88 -11.02 2.40
N TYR A 100 3.63 -12.00 2.88
CA TYR A 100 3.74 -13.33 2.31
C TYR A 100 3.69 -14.30 3.49
N SER A 101 2.82 -15.30 3.43
CA SER A 101 2.71 -16.34 4.44
C SER A 101 2.58 -17.70 3.76
N GLN A 102 3.23 -18.70 4.33
CA GLN A 102 3.02 -20.11 3.97
C GLN A 102 1.93 -20.76 4.81
N LYS A 103 1.42 -20.06 5.83
CA LYS A 103 0.34 -20.53 6.69
C LYS A 103 -0.95 -19.84 6.26
N LEU A 104 -2.02 -20.63 6.11
CA LEU A 104 -3.35 -20.09 5.90
C LEU A 104 -3.82 -19.38 7.17
N GLU A 105 -4.02 -18.08 7.06
CA GLU A 105 -4.55 -17.21 8.11
C GLU A 105 -5.72 -16.41 7.52
N PHE A 106 -6.62 -15.93 8.39
CA PHE A 106 -7.79 -15.15 7.99
C PHE A 106 -7.79 -13.80 8.68
N SER A 107 -8.21 -12.76 7.96
CA SER A 107 -8.49 -11.45 8.54
C SER A 107 -9.77 -11.49 9.38
N GLU A 108 -10.05 -10.40 10.10
CA GLU A 108 -11.30 -10.21 10.84
C GLU A 108 -12.54 -10.35 9.94
N ASP A 109 -12.42 -9.97 8.67
CA ASP A 109 -13.47 -10.09 7.65
C ASP A 109 -13.62 -11.53 7.09
N LYS A 110 -12.90 -12.50 7.67
CA LYS A 110 -12.91 -13.93 7.28
C LYS A 110 -12.42 -14.17 5.85
N ILE A 111 -11.45 -13.37 5.41
CA ILE A 111 -10.80 -13.48 4.10
C ILE A 111 -9.36 -13.93 4.28
N GLU A 112 -8.83 -14.73 3.35
CA GLU A 112 -7.42 -15.13 3.36
C GLU A 112 -6.51 -13.91 3.53
N MET A 113 -5.58 -14.00 4.49
CA MET A 113 -4.85 -12.86 5.03
C MET A 113 -3.97 -12.16 3.98
N THR A 114 -3.33 -12.91 3.07
CA THR A 114 -2.50 -12.34 1.99
C THR A 114 -3.36 -11.54 1.02
N PHE A 115 -4.51 -12.08 0.62
CA PHE A 115 -5.43 -11.42 -0.29
C PHE A 115 -6.11 -10.20 0.33
N ALA A 116 -6.55 -10.32 1.59
CA ALA A 116 -7.08 -9.22 2.38
C ALA A 116 -6.07 -8.06 2.47
N THR A 117 -4.81 -8.36 2.80
CA THR A 117 -3.76 -7.37 3.03
C THR A 117 -3.19 -6.78 1.74
N ASN A 118 -2.84 -7.62 0.76
CA ASN A 118 -2.08 -7.21 -0.42
C ASN A 118 -2.94 -6.63 -1.53
N TYR A 119 -4.25 -6.85 -1.46
CA TYR A 119 -5.19 -6.42 -2.49
C TYR A 119 -6.45 -5.76 -1.92
N LEU A 120 -7.32 -6.48 -1.19
CA LEU A 120 -8.66 -5.96 -0.87
C LEU A 120 -8.64 -4.71 0.02
N GLY A 121 -7.74 -4.65 1.00
CA GLY A 121 -7.53 -3.46 1.81
C GLY A 121 -7.12 -2.24 0.99
N HIS A 122 -6.18 -2.42 0.06
CA HIS A 122 -5.72 -1.36 -0.86
C HIS A 122 -6.79 -0.97 -1.88
N PHE A 123 -7.54 -1.95 -2.37
CA PHE A 123 -8.69 -1.73 -3.24
C PHE A 123 -9.69 -0.81 -2.53
N LEU A 124 -10.16 -1.22 -1.33
CA LEU A 124 -11.13 -0.44 -0.56
C LEU A 124 -10.59 0.96 -0.23
N LEU A 125 -9.33 1.07 0.16
CA LEU A 125 -8.72 2.36 0.44
C LEU A 125 -8.72 3.28 -0.80
N THR A 126 -8.36 2.72 -1.96
CA THR A 126 -8.34 3.47 -3.23
C THR A 126 -9.74 3.95 -3.57
N GLU A 127 -10.74 3.07 -3.52
CA GLU A 127 -12.13 3.42 -3.81
C GLU A 127 -12.65 4.54 -2.89
N LEU A 128 -12.35 4.48 -1.59
CA LEU A 128 -12.82 5.46 -0.60
C LEU A 128 -12.12 6.84 -0.73
N LEU A 129 -10.91 6.89 -1.28
CA LEU A 129 -10.12 8.12 -1.38
C LEU A 129 -10.08 8.70 -2.81
N LEU A 130 -10.58 7.97 -3.81
CA LEU A 130 -10.45 8.36 -5.22
C LEU A 130 -11.11 9.71 -5.52
N GLU A 131 -12.34 9.93 -5.03
CA GLU A 131 -13.04 11.21 -5.23
C GLU A 131 -12.26 12.37 -4.61
N LYS A 132 -11.64 12.17 -3.43
CA LYS A 132 -10.81 13.19 -2.80
C LYS A 132 -9.59 13.54 -3.65
N MET A 133 -8.99 12.55 -4.31
CA MET A 133 -7.87 12.77 -5.22
C MET A 133 -8.27 13.55 -6.46
N ILE A 134 -9.44 13.23 -7.04
CA ILE A 134 -9.99 13.92 -8.20
C ILE A 134 -10.29 15.38 -7.85
N GLU A 135 -11.03 15.62 -6.76
CA GLU A 135 -11.33 16.96 -6.23
C GLU A 135 -10.05 17.76 -5.97
N THR A 136 -9.05 17.14 -5.33
CA THR A 136 -7.76 17.77 -5.07
C THR A 136 -7.08 18.14 -6.38
N ALA A 137 -7.05 17.24 -7.36
CA ALA A 137 -6.40 17.49 -8.63
C ALA A 137 -7.07 18.63 -9.38
N GLU A 138 -8.40 18.67 -9.44
CA GLU A 138 -9.20 19.76 -10.00
C GLU A 138 -8.89 21.11 -9.34
N LYS A 139 -8.99 21.19 -8.01
CA LYS A 139 -8.78 22.43 -7.26
C LYS A 139 -7.36 22.97 -7.34
N THR A 140 -6.36 22.09 -7.32
CA THR A 140 -4.95 22.51 -7.21
C THR A 140 -4.24 22.64 -8.55
N GLY A 141 -4.79 22.08 -9.63
CA GLY A 141 -4.06 21.98 -10.90
C GLY A 141 -3.05 20.82 -10.95
N ILE A 142 -2.85 20.10 -9.84
CA ILE A 142 -1.79 19.09 -9.69
C ILE A 142 -2.37 17.69 -9.91
N GLN A 143 -1.85 16.95 -10.90
CA GLN A 143 -2.30 15.58 -11.20
C GLN A 143 -2.14 14.63 -10.00
N GLY A 144 -3.19 13.87 -9.69
CA GLY A 144 -3.18 12.82 -8.68
C GLY A 144 -2.51 11.53 -9.17
N ARG A 145 -1.91 10.75 -8.27
CA ARG A 145 -1.19 9.50 -8.60
C ARG A 145 -1.47 8.42 -7.57
N VAL A 146 -2.03 7.30 -8.01
CA VAL A 146 -2.15 6.05 -7.25
C VAL A 146 -1.07 5.08 -7.72
N ILE A 147 -0.33 4.48 -6.78
CA ILE A 147 0.73 3.51 -7.07
C ILE A 147 0.46 2.22 -6.30
N ASN A 148 0.25 1.12 -7.03
CA ASN A 148 0.10 -0.22 -6.45
C ASN A 148 1.41 -0.99 -6.56
N LEU A 149 1.93 -1.50 -5.44
CA LEU A 149 3.12 -2.36 -5.46
C LEU A 149 2.76 -3.79 -5.87
N SER A 150 3.22 -4.17 -7.06
CA SER A 150 3.12 -5.53 -7.61
C SER A 150 4.47 -6.28 -7.49
N SER A 151 4.58 -7.45 -8.12
CA SER A 151 5.78 -8.28 -8.17
C SER A 151 5.84 -9.04 -9.49
N ALA A 152 7.03 -9.35 -10.02
CA ALA A 152 7.20 -10.18 -11.23
C ALA A 152 6.47 -11.53 -11.13
N ILE A 153 6.28 -12.06 -9.91
CA ILE A 153 5.57 -13.31 -9.65
C ILE A 153 4.10 -13.29 -10.10
N HIS A 154 3.51 -12.12 -10.39
CA HIS A 154 2.17 -12.04 -10.98
C HIS A 154 2.07 -12.80 -12.32
N SER A 155 3.17 -12.94 -13.06
CA SER A 155 3.22 -13.65 -14.34
C SER A 155 3.15 -15.17 -14.20
N TRP A 156 3.29 -15.71 -12.98
CA TRP A 156 3.19 -17.14 -12.72
C TRP A 156 1.75 -17.64 -12.68
N VAL A 157 0.80 -16.73 -12.56
CA VAL A 157 -0.63 -17.06 -12.61
C VAL A 157 -1.01 -17.32 -14.06
N ARG A 158 -1.40 -18.56 -14.37
CA ARG A 158 -1.94 -18.92 -15.68
C ARG A 158 -3.25 -18.16 -15.92
N ARG A 159 -3.55 -17.82 -17.18
CA ARG A 159 -4.73 -17.01 -17.54
C ARG A 159 -6.05 -17.59 -17.03
N ASP A 160 -6.16 -18.91 -17.03
CA ASP A 160 -7.31 -19.71 -16.60
C ASP A 160 -7.34 -20.00 -15.08
N ALA A 161 -6.26 -19.67 -14.35
CA ALA A 161 -6.11 -20.01 -12.94
C ALA A 161 -6.48 -18.88 -11.96
N PHE A 162 -6.67 -17.64 -12.44
CA PHE A 162 -7.09 -16.54 -11.57
C PHE A 162 -8.54 -16.75 -11.14
N CYS A 163 -8.77 -16.99 -9.84
CA CYS A 163 -10.11 -17.20 -9.31
C CYS A 163 -10.31 -16.41 -8.02
N PHE A 164 -11.12 -15.34 -8.12
CA PHE A 164 -11.39 -14.44 -7.01
C PHE A 164 -12.01 -15.15 -5.79
N ASN A 165 -13.03 -15.97 -6.03
CA ASN A 165 -13.73 -16.68 -4.94
C ASN A 165 -12.80 -17.64 -4.18
N ASN A 166 -11.87 -18.29 -4.89
CA ASN A 166 -10.89 -19.18 -4.26
C ASN A 166 -9.87 -18.41 -3.42
N MET A 167 -9.58 -17.15 -3.74
CA MET A 167 -8.71 -16.31 -2.92
C MET A 167 -9.38 -15.81 -1.65
N LEU A 168 -10.72 -15.73 -1.61
CA LEU A 168 -11.43 -15.31 -0.39
C LEU A 168 -11.30 -16.38 0.71
N ASN A 169 -11.53 -17.64 0.34
CA ASN A 169 -11.48 -18.77 1.26
C ASN A 169 -10.97 -20.03 0.53
N PRO A 170 -9.64 -20.25 0.46
CA PRO A 170 -9.06 -21.34 -0.30
C PRO A 170 -9.28 -22.68 0.40
N ARG A 171 -9.72 -23.70 -0.36
CA ARG A 171 -9.82 -25.09 0.15
C ARG A 171 -8.46 -25.75 0.35
N ASN A 172 -7.51 -25.47 -0.56
CA ASN A 172 -6.12 -25.88 -0.48
C ASN A 172 -5.27 -24.61 -0.53
N TYR A 173 -4.34 -24.46 0.41
CA TYR A 173 -3.51 -23.25 0.51
C TYR A 173 -2.09 -23.50 0.02
N ASP A 174 -1.66 -22.65 -0.90
CA ASP A 174 -0.26 -22.47 -1.26
C ASP A 174 0.06 -20.97 -1.17
N GLY A 175 1.00 -20.60 -0.30
CA GLY A 175 1.33 -19.21 -0.04
C GLY A 175 1.88 -18.48 -1.26
N THR A 176 2.58 -19.20 -2.13
CA THR A 176 3.14 -18.67 -3.38
C THR A 176 2.04 -18.34 -4.38
N SER A 177 1.06 -19.23 -4.54
CA SER A 177 -0.14 -19.02 -5.34
C SER A 177 -0.98 -17.86 -4.80
N ALA A 178 -1.26 -17.83 -3.49
CA ALA A 178 -2.00 -16.73 -2.86
C ALA A 178 -1.29 -15.37 -3.10
N TYR A 179 0.03 -15.31 -2.89
CA TYR A 179 0.81 -14.12 -3.13
C TYR A 179 0.81 -13.69 -4.60
N SER A 180 1.07 -14.61 -5.53
CA SER A 180 1.09 -14.32 -6.98
C SER A 180 -0.25 -13.83 -7.51
N GLN A 181 -1.36 -14.46 -7.09
CA GLN A 181 -2.69 -14.01 -7.44
C GLN A 181 -3.01 -12.64 -6.83
N SER A 182 -2.61 -12.36 -5.58
CA SER A 182 -2.76 -11.02 -4.99
C SER A 182 -2.01 -9.93 -5.79
N LYS A 183 -0.84 -10.26 -6.33
CA LYS A 183 -0.03 -9.34 -7.14
C LYS A 183 -0.59 -9.18 -8.56
N LEU A 184 -1.21 -10.20 -9.13
CA LEU A 184 -2.00 -10.09 -10.37
C LEU A 184 -3.25 -9.23 -10.16
N ALA A 185 -3.97 -9.40 -9.06
CA ALA A 185 -5.15 -8.60 -8.73
C ALA A 185 -4.83 -7.09 -8.70
N ASN A 186 -3.65 -6.70 -8.18
CA ASN A 186 -3.16 -5.32 -8.25
C ASN A 186 -3.01 -4.81 -9.69
N ILE A 187 -2.51 -5.63 -10.63
CA ILE A 187 -2.38 -5.27 -12.05
C ILE A 187 -3.75 -5.11 -12.70
N LEU A 188 -4.66 -6.05 -12.45
CA LEU A 188 -6.02 -6.02 -13.01
C LEU A 188 -6.78 -4.78 -12.51
N HIS A 189 -6.66 -4.47 -11.22
CA HIS A 189 -7.26 -3.28 -10.63
C HIS A 189 -6.72 -1.98 -11.23
N VAL A 190 -5.41 -1.88 -11.48
CA VAL A 190 -4.82 -0.73 -12.18
C VAL A 190 -5.42 -0.55 -13.57
N LYS A 191 -5.57 -1.63 -14.34
CA LYS A 191 -6.17 -1.56 -15.69
C LYS A 191 -7.61 -1.04 -15.63
N GLU A 192 -8.42 -1.63 -14.76
CA GLU A 192 -9.83 -1.27 -14.62
C GLU A 192 -10.02 0.20 -14.19
N VAL A 193 -9.31 0.63 -13.15
CA VAL A 193 -9.43 2.00 -12.63
C VAL A 193 -8.85 3.02 -13.61
N ALA A 194 -7.78 2.69 -14.33
CA ALA A 194 -7.26 3.56 -15.37
C ALA A 194 -8.30 3.83 -16.47
N THR A 195 -9.01 2.80 -16.94
CA THR A 195 -10.11 2.95 -17.90
C THR A 195 -11.23 3.83 -17.35
N LYS A 196 -11.64 3.63 -16.09
CA LYS A 196 -12.65 4.47 -15.44
C LYS A 196 -12.23 5.94 -15.31
N LEU A 197 -10.98 6.19 -14.90
CA LEU A 197 -10.44 7.55 -14.77
C LEU A 197 -10.37 8.26 -16.12
N GLN A 198 -9.97 7.54 -17.18
CA GLN A 198 -9.96 8.06 -18.54
C GLN A 198 -11.38 8.42 -19.02
N ALA A 199 -12.36 7.55 -18.80
CA ALA A 199 -13.76 7.80 -19.17
C ALA A 199 -14.34 9.04 -18.45
N ARG A 200 -13.87 9.33 -17.23
CA ARG A 200 -14.25 10.52 -16.45
C ARG A 200 -13.45 11.78 -16.79
N ASN A 201 -12.47 11.70 -17.69
CA ASN A 201 -11.49 12.76 -17.93
C ASN A 201 -10.82 13.28 -16.63
N ALA A 202 -10.63 12.38 -15.65
CA ALA A 202 -10.11 12.72 -14.34
C ALA A 202 -8.60 12.96 -14.41
N ARG A 203 -8.10 14.01 -13.74
CA ARG A 203 -6.66 14.29 -13.63
C ARG A 203 -5.97 13.45 -12.57
N VAL A 204 -6.25 12.15 -12.56
CA VAL A 204 -5.65 11.15 -11.67
C VAL A 204 -5.14 10.00 -12.51
N THR A 205 -3.97 9.48 -12.17
CA THR A 205 -3.39 8.28 -12.81
C THR A 205 -3.27 7.17 -11.78
N ILE A 206 -3.38 5.92 -12.22
CA ILE A 206 -3.09 4.73 -11.41
C ILE A 206 -2.07 3.87 -12.15
N ASN A 207 -1.05 3.41 -11.45
CA ASN A 207 0.03 2.60 -12.02
C ASN A 207 0.41 1.46 -11.08
N ALA A 208 0.94 0.38 -11.64
CA ALA A 208 1.54 -0.71 -10.88
C ALA A 208 3.06 -0.71 -11.05
N VAL A 209 3.78 -1.00 -9.97
CA VAL A 209 5.25 -1.05 -9.98
C VAL A 209 5.73 -2.38 -9.42
N HIS A 210 6.64 -3.04 -10.14
CA HIS A 210 7.47 -4.11 -9.59
C HIS A 210 8.84 -3.52 -9.22
N PRO A 211 9.23 -3.53 -7.94
CA PRO A 211 10.46 -2.89 -7.47
C PRO A 211 11.74 -3.74 -7.66
N GLY A 212 11.67 -4.90 -8.34
CA GLY A 212 12.77 -5.87 -8.39
C GLY A 212 12.89 -6.73 -7.12
N ILE A 213 13.98 -7.47 -6.99
CA ILE A 213 14.32 -8.20 -5.75
C ILE A 213 14.90 -7.19 -4.76
N VAL A 214 14.09 -6.80 -3.78
CA VAL A 214 14.52 -5.90 -2.70
C VAL A 214 14.51 -6.68 -1.39
N LYS A 215 15.61 -6.64 -0.62
CA LYS A 215 15.64 -7.15 0.75
C LYS A 215 14.61 -6.38 1.59
N THR A 216 13.42 -6.95 1.71
CA THR A 216 12.30 -6.42 2.50
C THR A 216 11.91 -7.45 3.55
N GLY A 217 11.14 -7.03 4.56
CA GLY A 217 10.61 -7.95 5.58
C GLY A 217 9.85 -9.15 5.00
N ILE A 218 9.28 -9.02 3.80
CA ILE A 218 8.58 -10.09 3.07
C ILE A 218 9.52 -11.27 2.79
N MET A 219 10.76 -11.02 2.33
CA MET A 219 11.72 -12.11 2.11
C MET A 219 12.14 -12.78 3.41
N ARG A 220 12.23 -12.03 4.53
CA ARG A 220 12.65 -12.60 5.83
C ARG A 220 11.62 -13.59 6.39
N GLU A 221 10.33 -13.41 6.10
CA GLU A 221 9.29 -14.40 6.41
C GLU A 221 9.40 -15.63 5.49
N SER A 222 9.71 -15.44 4.20
CA SER A 222 9.97 -16.53 3.25
C SER A 222 11.14 -17.42 3.68
N TYR A 223 12.20 -16.84 4.23
CA TYR A 223 13.39 -17.58 4.71
C TYR A 223 13.21 -18.28 6.06
N LYS A 224 12.15 -17.99 6.85
CA LYS A 224 11.86 -18.77 8.06
C LYS A 224 11.23 -20.13 7.77
N GLY A 225 10.75 -20.35 6.55
CA GLY A 225 10.19 -21.64 6.08
C GLY A 225 11.14 -22.46 5.19
N PHE A 226 12.26 -21.88 4.74
CA PHE A 226 13.32 -22.61 4.05
C PHE A 226 14.42 -22.93 5.05
N ILE A 227 14.67 -24.23 5.24
CA ILE A 227 15.76 -24.76 6.07
C ILE A 227 17.03 -23.97 5.80
N THR A 228 17.52 -23.28 6.83
CA THR A 228 18.90 -22.79 6.88
C THR A 228 19.83 -23.99 6.86
N GLY A 229 20.40 -24.27 5.69
CA GLY A 229 21.45 -25.26 5.52
C GLY A 229 22.10 -25.08 4.14
N CYS A 230 23.34 -24.63 4.16
CA CYS A 230 24.25 -24.46 3.01
C CYS A 230 23.96 -23.27 2.07
N LEU A 231 24.62 -22.15 2.31
CA LEU A 231 25.84 -21.74 1.57
C LEU A 231 26.26 -20.34 2.01
N ILE A 232 27.43 -20.30 2.65
CA ILE A 232 28.39 -19.19 2.56
C ILE A 232 28.93 -19.19 1.13
#